data_AF-A0A9P0NZX7-F1
#
_entry.id   AF-A0A9P0NZX7-F1
#
_cell.length_a   1.000
_cell.length_b   1.000
_cell.length_c   1.000
_cell.angle_alpha   90.00
_cell.angle_beta   90.00
_cell.angle_gamma   90.00
#
_symmetry.space_group_name_H-M   'P 1'
#
loop_
_entity.id
_entity.type
_entity.pdbx_description
1 polymer ?
#
loop_
_entity_poly.entity_id
_entity_poly.type
_entity_poly.pdbx_seq_one_letter_code
_entity_poly.pdbx_strand_id
1 'polypeptide(L)'
;MTNTHQLLLHTEVRWLSKGLCLTRFFALFEPIVEFLDTKDKILKENLMKRKTDIAYLTDLLTKFNMVNLQLQGDSLNLIKTKSILSAFLARVKLMKQNIGRGEFSQFPNLSQTSCQEDDVSTYVQHLNALYSDFESWFEDILTMVIPPRIINPYGDIEETNVIIQEELTELSTNEELKDQFKNGYQQFWLQNNIPVTYPAIQHDALEQPAYFCMEQKNFVIRFEILAK
;
A
#
# COMPACT_ATOMS: atom_id res chain seq x y z
N MET A 1 -12.50 -11.05 25.44
CA MET A 1 -11.81 -9.91 24.81
C MET A 1 -10.44 -10.31 24.25
N THR A 2 -10.33 -11.50 23.62
CA THR A 2 -9.05 -12.01 23.08
C THR A 2 -9.39 -13.04 22.01
N ASN A 3 -9.29 -12.67 20.73
CA ASN A 3 -9.16 -13.61 19.59
C ASN A 3 -9.02 -12.88 18.24
N THR A 4 -9.36 -11.59 18.15
CA THR A 4 -9.23 -10.81 16.91
C THR A 4 -7.77 -10.54 16.55
N HIS A 5 -6.91 -10.23 17.53
CA HIS A 5 -5.48 -9.95 17.27
C HIS A 5 -4.68 -11.17 16.80
N GLN A 6 -5.04 -12.38 17.26
CA GLN A 6 -4.36 -13.61 16.80
C GLN A 6 -4.73 -13.96 15.37
N LEU A 7 -6.00 -13.77 14.98
CA LEU A 7 -6.47 -13.99 13.61
C LEU A 7 -5.86 -13.01 12.59
N LEU A 8 -5.63 -11.76 12.99
CA LEU A 8 -5.03 -10.72 12.16
C LEU A 8 -3.56 -11.00 11.78
N LEU A 9 -2.77 -11.49 12.73
CA LEU A 9 -1.39 -11.91 12.46
C LEU A 9 -1.33 -13.11 11.50
N HIS A 10 -2.33 -14.01 11.55
CA HIS A 10 -2.36 -15.20 10.69
C HIS A 10 -2.66 -14.89 9.21
N THR A 11 -3.33 -13.78 8.90
CA THR A 11 -3.70 -13.40 7.52
C THR A 11 -2.63 -12.57 6.82
N GLU A 12 -1.93 -11.71 7.55
CA GLU A 12 -0.72 -10.99 7.10
C GLU A 12 0.38 -11.95 6.62
N VAL A 13 0.58 -13.04 7.37
CA VAL A 13 1.52 -14.12 7.00
C VAL A 13 1.05 -14.86 5.74
N ARG A 14 -0.26 -14.86 5.44
CA ARG A 14 -0.84 -15.71 4.39
C ARG A 14 -0.57 -15.20 2.99
N TRP A 15 -0.69 -13.90 2.70
CA TRP A 15 -0.37 -13.34 1.38
C TRP A 15 1.13 -13.35 1.12
N LEU A 16 1.92 -12.94 2.12
CA LEU A 16 3.37 -13.04 2.08
C LEU A 16 3.80 -14.48 1.78
N SER A 17 3.23 -15.46 2.49
CA SER A 17 3.51 -16.89 2.26
C SER A 17 3.05 -17.36 0.88
N LYS A 18 1.91 -16.89 0.36
CA LYS A 18 1.37 -17.29 -0.95
C LYS A 18 2.23 -16.75 -2.08
N GLY A 19 2.59 -15.47 -2.04
CA GLY A 19 3.50 -14.88 -3.02
C GLY A 19 4.87 -15.52 -2.96
N LEU A 20 5.46 -15.69 -1.77
CA LEU A 20 6.75 -16.36 -1.61
C LEU A 20 6.73 -17.83 -2.07
N CYS A 21 5.64 -18.54 -1.79
CA CYS A 21 5.43 -19.90 -2.28
C CYS A 21 5.39 -19.94 -3.81
N LEU A 22 4.61 -19.04 -4.44
CA LEU A 22 4.49 -18.99 -5.89
C LEU A 22 5.80 -18.57 -6.57
N THR A 23 6.53 -17.60 -6.00
CA THR A 23 7.87 -17.22 -6.46
C THR A 23 8.83 -18.41 -6.43
N ARG A 24 8.86 -19.17 -5.32
CA ARG A 24 9.70 -20.37 -5.21
C ARG A 24 9.24 -21.48 -6.17
N PHE A 25 7.93 -21.65 -6.32
CA PHE A 25 7.36 -22.62 -7.24
C PHE A 25 7.77 -22.32 -8.69
N PHE A 26 7.63 -21.07 -9.13
CA PHE A 26 8.00 -20.66 -10.49
C PHE A 26 9.52 -20.75 -10.72
N ALA A 27 10.34 -20.43 -9.72
CA ALA A 27 11.79 -20.62 -9.79
C ALA A 27 12.21 -22.09 -9.97
N LEU A 28 11.37 -23.03 -9.51
CA LEU A 28 11.57 -24.48 -9.66
C LEU A 28 10.72 -25.08 -10.79
N PHE A 29 10.12 -24.25 -11.65
CA PHE A 29 9.15 -24.72 -12.63
C PHE A 29 9.73 -25.78 -13.58
N GLU A 30 10.91 -25.54 -14.15
CA GLU A 30 11.57 -26.49 -15.06
C GLU A 30 11.93 -27.82 -14.37
N PRO A 31 12.59 -27.83 -13.18
CA PRO A 31 12.79 -29.06 -12.41
C PRO A 31 11.50 -29.82 -12.09
N ILE A 32 10.40 -29.11 -11.78
CA ILE A 32 9.11 -29.74 -11.48
C ILE A 32 8.54 -30.40 -12.73
N VAL A 33 8.63 -29.74 -13.89
CA VAL A 33 8.18 -30.28 -15.18
C VAL A 33 8.98 -31.53 -15.57
N GLU A 34 10.30 -31.51 -15.38
CA GLU A 34 11.18 -32.67 -15.61
C GLU A 34 10.82 -33.85 -14.69
N PHE A 35 10.62 -33.57 -13.40
CA PHE A 35 10.19 -34.58 -12.44
C PHE A 35 8.84 -35.22 -12.83
N LEU A 36 7.86 -34.38 -13.20
CA LEU A 36 6.53 -34.85 -13.59
C LEU A 36 6.54 -35.67 -14.87
N ASP A 37 7.48 -35.43 -15.80
CA ASP A 37 7.61 -36.26 -17.01
C ASP A 37 7.85 -37.74 -16.70
N THR A 38 8.52 -38.02 -15.58
CA THR A 38 8.82 -39.38 -15.10
C THR A 38 7.70 -40.01 -14.27
N LYS A 39 6.75 -39.21 -13.76
CA LYS A 39 5.74 -39.64 -12.78
C LYS A 39 4.31 -39.56 -13.29
N ASP A 40 3.95 -38.44 -13.90
CA ASP A 40 2.59 -38.16 -14.37
C ASP A 40 2.63 -37.15 -15.52
N LYS A 41 2.53 -37.69 -16.74
CA LYS A 41 2.54 -36.91 -17.98
C LYS A 41 1.29 -36.04 -18.14
N ILE A 42 0.14 -36.49 -17.63
CA ILE A 42 -1.11 -35.72 -17.72
C ILE A 42 -0.99 -34.48 -16.83
N LEU A 43 -0.47 -34.66 -15.60
CA LEU A 43 -0.23 -33.54 -14.69
C LEU A 43 0.82 -32.57 -15.25
N LYS A 44 1.91 -33.08 -15.85
CA LYS A 44 2.90 -32.25 -16.55
C LYS A 44 2.25 -31.39 -17.63
N GLU A 45 1.47 -31.99 -18.53
CA GLU A 45 0.81 -31.26 -19.62
C GLU A 45 -0.15 -30.19 -19.09
N ASN A 46 -0.91 -30.49 -18.04
CA ASN A 46 -1.79 -29.53 -17.39
C ASN A 46 -1.02 -28.38 -16.73
N LEU A 47 0.12 -28.66 -16.09
CA LEU A 47 0.96 -27.63 -15.49
C LEU A 47 1.57 -26.71 -16.56
N MET A 48 2.06 -27.28 -17.66
CA MET A 48 2.64 -26.51 -18.78
C MET A 48 1.60 -25.57 -19.41
N LYS A 49 0.34 -26.00 -19.54
CA LYS A 49 -0.76 -25.13 -20.02
C LYS A 49 -1.02 -23.93 -19.11
N ARG A 50 -0.58 -23.95 -17.85
CA ARG A 50 -0.75 -22.88 -16.87
C ARG A 50 0.51 -22.03 -16.67
N LYS A 51 1.59 -22.29 -17.40
CA LYS A 51 2.88 -21.60 -17.20
C LYS A 51 2.74 -20.07 -17.27
N THR A 52 2.05 -19.56 -18.29
CA THR A 52 1.82 -18.11 -18.50
C THR A 52 1.03 -17.51 -17.34
N ASP A 53 -0.08 -18.15 -16.93
CA ASP A 53 -0.91 -17.73 -15.80
C ASP A 53 -0.10 -17.66 -14.49
N ILE A 54 0.71 -18.70 -14.23
CA ILE A 54 1.55 -18.79 -13.04
C ILE A 54 2.61 -17.70 -13.06
N ALA A 55 3.24 -17.43 -14.21
CA ALA A 55 4.23 -16.37 -14.37
C ALA A 55 3.64 -14.99 -14.06
N TYR A 56 2.47 -14.68 -14.65
CA TYR A 56 1.72 -13.45 -14.40
C TYR A 56 1.36 -13.29 -12.92
N LEU A 57 0.78 -14.32 -12.30
CA LEU A 57 0.41 -14.29 -10.88
C LEU A 57 1.62 -14.15 -9.96
N THR A 58 2.75 -14.76 -10.32
CA THR A 58 4.00 -14.65 -9.54
C THR A 58 4.49 -13.21 -9.51
N ASP A 59 4.54 -12.55 -10.67
CA ASP A 59 4.96 -11.15 -10.77
C ASP A 59 4.01 -10.22 -10.01
N LEU A 60 2.70 -10.45 -10.15
CA LEU A 60 1.68 -9.66 -9.48
C LEU A 60 1.76 -9.81 -7.95
N LEU A 61 1.81 -11.04 -7.43
CA LEU A 61 1.92 -11.30 -5.99
C LEU A 61 3.23 -10.79 -5.39
N THR A 62 4.32 -10.78 -6.16
CA THR A 62 5.58 -10.18 -5.72
C THR A 62 5.40 -8.68 -5.46
N LYS A 63 4.69 -7.95 -6.34
CA LYS A 63 4.38 -6.52 -6.13
C LYS A 63 3.47 -6.30 -4.94
N PHE A 64 2.48 -7.16 -4.74
CA PHE A 64 1.63 -7.13 -3.55
C PHE A 64 2.43 -7.31 -2.26
N ASN A 65 3.33 -8.28 -2.23
CA ASN A 65 4.18 -8.52 -1.07
C ASN A 65 5.05 -7.30 -0.74
N MET A 66 5.59 -6.61 -1.75
CA MET A 66 6.34 -5.37 -1.52
C MET A 66 5.49 -4.28 -0.85
N VAL A 67 4.25 -4.08 -1.30
CA VAL A 67 3.33 -3.10 -0.71
C VAL A 67 2.91 -3.53 0.68
N ASN A 68 2.61 -4.82 0.88
CA ASN A 68 2.26 -5.36 2.20
C ASN A 68 3.39 -5.13 3.22
N LEU A 69 4.65 -5.38 2.84
CA LEU A 69 5.81 -5.10 3.70
C LEU A 69 5.94 -3.61 4.04
N GLN A 70 5.64 -2.72 3.10
CA GLN A 70 5.64 -1.27 3.37
C GLN A 70 4.55 -0.89 4.37
N LEU A 71 3.37 -1.50 4.26
CA LEU A 71 2.23 -1.28 5.15
C LEU A 71 2.40 -1.92 6.54
N GLN A 72 3.27 -2.93 6.68
CA GLN A 72 3.63 -3.55 7.95
C GLN A 72 4.75 -2.83 8.72
N GLY A 73 5.30 -1.73 8.17
CA GLY A 73 6.43 -1.05 8.79
C GLY A 73 6.07 -0.30 10.08
N ASP A 74 6.94 -0.37 11.09
CA ASP A 74 6.74 0.18 12.45
C ASP A 74 6.54 1.71 12.54
N SER A 75 6.70 2.45 11.43
CA SER A 75 6.60 3.91 11.39
C SER A 75 5.47 4.41 10.47
N LEU A 76 4.51 3.55 10.14
CA LEU A 76 3.37 3.87 9.30
C LEU A 76 2.46 4.90 9.98
N ASN A 77 2.00 5.88 9.20
CA ASN A 77 0.88 6.76 9.57
C ASN A 77 -0.03 6.90 8.34
N LEU A 78 -1.21 7.47 8.51
CA LEU A 78 -2.20 7.52 7.42
C LEU A 78 -1.72 8.32 6.19
N ILE A 79 -0.85 9.32 6.38
CA ILE A 79 -0.22 10.06 5.27
C ILE A 79 0.66 9.12 4.44
N LYS A 80 1.53 8.34 5.09
CA LYS A 80 2.38 7.32 4.44
C LYS A 80 1.52 6.21 3.83
N THR A 81 0.51 5.73 4.54
CA THR A 81 -0.44 4.72 4.04
C THR A 81 -1.12 5.19 2.76
N LYS A 82 -1.67 6.42 2.75
CA LYS A 82 -2.27 7.03 1.57
C LYS A 82 -1.27 7.08 0.43
N SER A 83 -0.05 7.57 0.68
CA SER A 83 1.00 7.64 -0.33
C SER A 83 1.34 6.27 -0.93
N ILE A 84 1.52 5.23 -0.09
CA ILE A 84 1.80 3.85 -0.51
C ILE A 84 0.66 3.30 -1.38
N LEU A 85 -0.59 3.45 -0.94
CA LEU A 85 -1.77 2.96 -1.65
C LEU A 85 -1.99 3.70 -2.98
N SER A 86 -1.86 5.03 -2.99
CA SER A 86 -1.94 5.84 -4.22
C SER A 86 -0.86 5.45 -5.22
N ALA A 87 0.39 5.26 -4.77
CA ALA A 87 1.47 4.80 -5.62
C ALA A 87 1.22 3.39 -6.17
N PHE A 88 0.65 2.50 -5.36
CA PHE A 88 0.30 1.15 -5.79
C PHE A 88 -0.79 1.15 -6.86
N LEU A 89 -1.90 1.87 -6.65
CA LEU A 89 -2.96 2.01 -7.65
C LEU A 89 -2.45 2.61 -8.96
N ALA A 90 -1.59 3.63 -8.89
CA ALA A 90 -0.93 4.19 -10.08
C ALA A 90 -0.10 3.13 -10.82
N ARG A 91 0.63 2.27 -10.10
CA ARG A 91 1.38 1.14 -10.71
C ARG A 91 0.46 0.11 -11.35
N VAL A 92 -0.64 -0.27 -10.70
CA VAL A 92 -1.64 -1.21 -11.27
C VAL A 92 -2.23 -0.65 -12.56
N LYS A 93 -2.56 0.66 -12.58
CA LYS A 93 -3.04 1.35 -13.78
C LYS A 93 -2.01 1.31 -14.92
N LEU A 94 -0.74 1.57 -14.63
CA LEU A 94 0.35 1.48 -15.61
C LEU A 94 0.55 0.05 -16.12
N MET A 95 0.56 -0.94 -15.22
CA MET A 95 0.67 -2.36 -15.57
C MET A 95 -0.44 -2.79 -16.52
N LYS A 96 -1.68 -2.37 -16.25
CA LYS A 96 -2.84 -2.63 -17.13
C LYS A 96 -2.62 -2.05 -18.53
N GLN A 97 -2.21 -0.79 -18.61
CA GLN A 97 -1.95 -0.11 -19.89
C GLN A 97 -0.80 -0.75 -20.67
N ASN A 98 0.26 -1.19 -19.98
CA ASN A 98 1.43 -1.76 -20.62
C ASN A 98 1.18 -3.20 -21.09
N ILE A 99 0.56 -4.05 -20.26
CA ILE A 99 0.13 -5.39 -20.72
C ILE A 99 -0.79 -5.28 -21.93
N GLY A 100 -1.76 -4.36 -21.91
CA GLY A 100 -2.66 -4.15 -23.05
C GLY A 100 -1.95 -3.70 -24.34
N ARG A 101 -0.71 -3.23 -24.25
CA ARG A 101 0.15 -2.89 -25.40
C ARG A 101 1.13 -4.01 -25.78
N GLY A 102 1.06 -5.17 -25.11
CA GLY A 102 2.03 -6.25 -25.24
C GLY A 102 3.37 -5.97 -24.56
N GLU A 103 3.44 -4.97 -23.68
CA GLU A 103 4.67 -4.58 -22.98
C GLU A 103 4.77 -5.21 -21.59
N PHE A 104 5.64 -6.21 -21.48
CA PHE A 104 5.78 -7.05 -20.28
C PHE A 104 7.01 -6.70 -19.42
N SER A 105 7.69 -5.58 -19.66
CA SER A 105 8.91 -5.20 -18.91
C SER A 105 8.71 -5.12 -17.39
N GLN A 106 7.48 -4.85 -16.94
CA GLN A 106 7.11 -4.83 -15.51
C GLN A 106 6.84 -6.22 -14.92
N PHE A 107 6.79 -7.25 -15.76
CA PHE A 107 6.45 -8.63 -15.44
C PHE A 107 7.60 -9.55 -15.90
N PRO A 108 8.70 -9.63 -15.13
CA PRO A 108 9.92 -10.33 -15.55
C PRO A 108 9.74 -11.84 -15.74
N ASN A 109 8.78 -12.47 -15.08
CA ASN A 109 8.46 -13.88 -15.30
C ASN A 109 7.57 -14.05 -16.53
N LEU A 110 6.53 -13.21 -16.66
CA LEU A 110 5.60 -13.26 -17.79
C LEU A 110 6.31 -12.98 -19.12
N SER A 111 7.27 -12.05 -19.13
CA SER A 111 8.03 -11.70 -20.34
C SER A 111 8.88 -12.85 -20.91
N GLN A 112 9.10 -13.90 -20.12
CA GLN A 112 9.81 -15.12 -20.54
C GLN A 112 8.86 -16.20 -21.07
N THR A 113 7.56 -15.93 -21.13
CA THR A 113 6.53 -16.88 -21.59
C THR A 113 5.91 -16.43 -22.91
N SER A 114 5.26 -17.36 -23.61
CA SER A 114 4.52 -17.04 -24.84
C SER A 114 3.09 -16.61 -24.49
N CYS A 115 2.95 -15.36 -24.08
CA CYS A 115 1.67 -14.73 -23.76
C CYS A 115 0.87 -14.48 -25.04
N GLN A 116 -0.34 -15.03 -25.14
CA GLN A 116 -1.24 -14.86 -26.30
C GLN A 116 -2.15 -13.64 -26.13
N GLU A 117 -2.82 -13.21 -27.20
CA GLU A 117 -3.77 -12.08 -27.15
C GLU A 117 -4.92 -12.32 -26.16
N ASP A 118 -5.44 -13.55 -26.09
CA ASP A 118 -6.48 -13.94 -25.13
C ASP A 118 -6.00 -13.86 -23.67
N ASP A 119 -4.73 -14.22 -23.42
CA ASP A 119 -4.10 -14.08 -22.10
C ASP A 119 -3.99 -12.59 -21.73
N VAL A 120 -3.55 -11.74 -22.66
CA VAL A 120 -3.46 -10.28 -22.47
C VAL A 120 -4.82 -9.70 -22.10
N SER A 121 -5.87 -10.04 -22.84
CA SER A 121 -7.23 -9.58 -22.55
C SER A 121 -7.67 -9.99 -21.14
N THR A 122 -7.42 -11.25 -20.76
CA THR A 122 -7.73 -11.80 -19.44
C THR A 122 -6.98 -11.05 -18.33
N TYR A 123 -5.68 -10.79 -18.51
CA TYR A 123 -4.86 -10.10 -17.51
C TYR A 123 -5.22 -8.62 -17.39
N VAL A 124 -5.58 -7.95 -18.49
CA VAL A 124 -6.10 -6.57 -18.46
C VAL A 124 -7.40 -6.50 -17.68
N GLN A 125 -8.33 -7.42 -17.91
CA GLN A 125 -9.59 -7.49 -17.17
C GLN A 125 -9.35 -7.74 -15.68
N HIS A 126 -8.46 -8.68 -15.35
CA HIS A 126 -8.11 -8.97 -13.97
C HIS A 126 -7.48 -7.75 -13.26
N LEU A 127 -6.52 -7.05 -13.89
CA LEU A 127 -5.94 -5.83 -13.33
C LEU A 127 -6.96 -4.69 -13.20
N ASN A 128 -7.97 -4.66 -14.07
CA ASN A 128 -9.04 -3.67 -13.99
C ASN A 128 -9.96 -3.93 -12.78
N ALA A 129 -10.40 -5.18 -12.60
CA ALA A 129 -11.19 -5.58 -11.44
C ALA A 129 -10.41 -5.29 -10.14
N LEU A 130 -9.15 -5.71 -10.11
CA LEU A 130 -8.26 -5.48 -8.98
C LEU A 130 -8.10 -3.98 -8.63
N TYR A 131 -7.94 -3.12 -9.65
CA TYR A 131 -7.86 -1.68 -9.44
C TYR A 131 -9.15 -1.15 -8.78
N SER A 132 -10.31 -1.52 -9.33
CA SER A 132 -11.62 -1.07 -8.84
C SER A 132 -11.86 -1.54 -7.40
N ASP A 133 -11.49 -2.78 -7.09
CA ASP A 133 -11.68 -3.29 -5.75
C ASP A 133 -10.80 -2.56 -4.73
N PHE A 134 -9.52 -2.29 -5.07
CA PHE A 134 -8.63 -1.51 -4.20
C PHE A 134 -9.07 -0.06 -4.03
N GLU A 135 -9.57 0.57 -5.09
CA GLU A 135 -10.11 1.93 -5.03
C GLU A 135 -11.31 1.99 -4.08
N SER A 136 -12.20 1.00 -4.14
CA SER A 136 -13.36 0.90 -3.25
C SER A 136 -12.98 0.57 -1.80
N TRP A 137 -12.07 -0.39 -1.57
CA TRP A 137 -11.69 -0.78 -0.20
C TRP A 137 -10.99 0.33 0.57
N PHE A 138 -10.16 1.12 -0.12
CA PHE A 138 -9.37 2.18 0.48
C PHE A 138 -9.88 3.58 0.15
N GLU A 139 -11.16 3.71 -0.25
CA GLU A 139 -11.76 4.98 -0.66
C GLU A 139 -11.56 6.08 0.39
N ASP A 140 -11.78 5.77 1.67
CA ASP A 140 -11.62 6.70 2.79
C ASP A 140 -10.17 7.22 2.92
N ILE A 141 -9.19 6.32 2.80
CA ILE A 141 -7.77 6.67 2.87
C ILE A 141 -7.35 7.47 1.63
N LEU A 142 -7.80 7.04 0.46
CA LEU A 142 -7.43 7.64 -0.82
C LEU A 142 -8.05 9.03 -0.99
N THR A 143 -9.28 9.22 -0.53
CA THR A 143 -10.01 10.51 -0.60
C THR A 143 -9.67 11.46 0.56
N MET A 144 -9.03 10.98 1.63
CA MET A 144 -8.65 11.80 2.78
C MET A 144 -7.89 13.07 2.36
N VAL A 145 -8.39 14.23 2.74
CA VAL A 145 -7.66 15.50 2.57
C VAL A 145 -6.67 15.65 3.72
N ILE A 146 -5.39 15.86 3.40
CA ILE A 146 -4.35 16.15 4.40
C ILE A 146 -4.17 17.66 4.41
N PRO A 147 -4.43 18.36 5.53
CA PRO A 147 -4.19 19.78 5.61
C PRO A 147 -2.71 20.09 5.36
N PRO A 148 -2.39 21.08 4.52
CA PRO A 148 -1.01 21.48 4.28
C PRO A 148 -0.27 21.82 5.59
N ARG A 149 -0.97 22.41 6.56
CA ARG A 149 -0.43 22.78 7.89
C ARG A 149 0.12 21.60 8.71
N ILE A 150 -0.39 20.39 8.52
CA ILE A 150 0.14 19.20 9.22
C ILE A 150 1.53 18.85 8.69
N ILE A 151 1.77 19.06 7.39
CA ILE A 151 3.05 18.79 6.72
C ILE A 151 3.99 19.99 6.81
N ASN A 152 3.44 21.19 6.83
CA ASN A 152 4.17 22.45 6.98
C ASN A 152 3.32 23.48 7.74
N PRO A 153 3.46 23.58 9.07
CA PRO A 153 2.70 24.54 9.87
C PRO A 153 3.14 25.99 9.67
N TYR A 154 4.23 26.22 8.94
CA TYR A 154 4.81 27.54 8.66
C TYR A 154 4.42 28.09 7.28
N GLY A 155 3.40 27.50 6.66
CA GLY A 155 2.86 27.94 5.37
C GLY A 155 2.06 29.24 5.48
N ASP A 156 1.23 29.49 4.46
CA ASP A 156 0.36 30.66 4.47
C ASP A 156 -0.73 30.53 5.57
N ILE A 157 -0.68 31.43 6.54
CA ILE A 157 -1.58 31.46 7.70
C ILE A 157 -2.88 32.19 7.34
N GLU A 158 -2.87 33.11 6.37
CA GLU A 158 -4.01 33.97 6.04
C GLU A 158 -5.20 33.18 5.46
N GLU A 159 -4.91 32.07 4.76
CA GLU A 159 -5.92 31.17 4.20
C GLU A 159 -6.48 30.14 5.21
N THR A 160 -6.04 30.18 6.47
CA THR A 160 -6.47 29.22 7.51
C THR A 160 -7.66 29.71 8.33
N ASN A 161 -8.27 28.80 9.10
CA ASN A 161 -9.36 29.16 10.01
C ASN A 161 -8.88 30.19 11.04
N VAL A 162 -9.63 31.29 11.20
CA VAL A 162 -9.31 32.39 12.13
C VAL A 162 -9.02 31.89 13.55
N ILE A 163 -9.67 30.81 13.97
CA ILE A 163 -9.51 30.22 15.32
C ILE A 163 -8.07 29.74 15.58
N ILE A 164 -7.31 29.37 14.55
CA ILE A 164 -5.95 28.83 14.69
C ILE A 164 -4.84 29.80 14.24
N GLN A 165 -5.20 30.96 13.68
CA GLN A 165 -4.22 31.89 13.08
C GLN A 165 -3.24 32.46 14.11
N GLU A 166 -3.72 32.81 15.31
CA GLU A 166 -2.87 33.35 16.38
C GLU A 166 -1.83 32.30 16.82
N GLU A 167 -2.28 31.08 17.13
CA GLU A 167 -1.39 29.98 17.52
C GLU A 167 -0.40 29.60 16.41
N LEU A 168 -0.82 29.59 15.13
CA LEU A 168 0.08 29.35 14.00
C LEU A 168 1.11 30.47 13.84
N THR A 169 0.73 31.72 14.14
CA THR A 169 1.64 32.87 14.11
C THR A 169 2.69 32.76 15.21
N GLU A 170 2.29 32.38 16.42
CA GLU A 170 3.23 32.12 17.52
C GLU A 170 4.17 30.95 17.21
N LEU A 171 3.63 29.83 16.71
CA LEU A 171 4.41 28.66 16.33
C LEU A 171 5.40 28.98 15.20
N SER A 172 5.01 29.79 14.22
CA SER A 172 5.86 30.22 13.10
C SER A 172 6.90 31.28 13.44
N THR A 173 6.81 31.91 14.61
CA THR A 173 7.84 32.83 15.11
C THR A 173 8.78 32.18 16.13
N ASN A 174 8.48 30.96 16.56
CA ASN A 174 9.31 30.19 17.50
C ASN A 174 10.46 29.44 16.77
N GLU A 175 11.67 29.99 16.86
CA GLU A 175 12.87 29.43 16.22
C GLU A 175 13.29 28.06 16.81
N GLU A 176 13.03 27.80 18.09
CA GLU A 176 13.32 26.50 18.71
C GLU A 176 12.42 25.40 18.14
N LEU A 177 11.12 25.66 18.04
CA LEU A 177 10.16 24.73 17.45
C LEU A 177 10.43 24.50 15.96
N LYS A 178 10.86 25.52 15.21
CA LYS A 178 11.31 25.36 13.82
C LYS A 178 12.47 24.40 13.69
N ASP A 179 13.44 24.48 14.60
CA ASP A 179 14.58 23.56 14.57
C ASP A 179 14.15 22.13 14.91
N GLN A 180 13.30 21.97 15.93
CA GLN A 180 12.74 20.66 16.30
C GLN A 180 11.91 20.02 15.17
N PHE A 181 11.17 20.82 14.40
CA PHE A 181 10.37 20.36 13.26
C PHE A 181 11.20 19.69 12.16
N LYS A 182 12.49 20.05 12.03
CA LYS A 182 13.42 19.42 11.06
C LYS A 182 13.60 17.92 11.30
N ASN A 183 13.33 17.44 12.51
CA ASN A 183 13.34 16.01 12.85
C ASN A 183 12.11 15.24 12.32
N GLY A 184 11.18 15.94 11.67
CA GLY A 184 10.00 15.39 11.01
C GLY A 184 8.70 15.72 11.73
N TYR A 185 7.67 16.02 10.93
CA TYR A 185 6.36 16.44 11.43
C TYR A 185 5.74 15.44 12.44
N GLN A 186 5.93 14.13 12.25
CA GLN A 186 5.39 13.12 13.16
C GLN A 186 5.91 13.28 14.59
N GLN A 187 7.23 13.43 14.74
CA GLN A 187 7.85 13.57 16.05
C GLN A 187 7.51 14.92 16.67
N PHE A 188 7.41 15.96 15.85
CA PHE A 188 7.03 17.30 16.28
C PHE A 188 5.63 17.35 16.90
N TRP A 189 4.62 16.85 16.19
CA TRP A 189 3.23 16.90 16.67
C TRP A 189 2.96 15.96 17.85
N LEU A 190 3.77 14.91 18.04
CA LEU A 190 3.65 13.97 19.16
C LEU A 190 4.29 14.46 20.46
N GLN A 191 4.89 15.65 20.50
CA GLN A 191 5.47 16.20 21.71
C GLN A 191 4.38 16.59 22.72
N ASN A 192 4.54 16.20 23.99
CA ASN A 192 3.56 16.47 25.05
C ASN A 192 3.23 17.96 25.25
N ASN A 193 4.14 18.86 24.89
CA ASN A 193 3.96 20.29 25.10
C ASN A 193 3.09 20.92 24.00
N ILE A 194 3.08 20.38 22.78
CA ILE A 194 2.38 20.98 21.64
C ILE A 194 0.86 21.07 21.87
N PRO A 195 0.17 20.00 22.31
CA PRO A 195 -1.27 20.07 22.61
C PRO A 195 -1.64 21.04 23.74
N VAL A 196 -0.70 21.32 24.65
CA VAL A 196 -0.90 22.18 25.82
C VAL A 196 -0.66 23.64 25.46
N THR A 197 0.38 23.92 24.67
CA THR A 197 0.76 25.27 24.24
C THR A 197 -0.10 25.76 23.09
N TYR A 198 -0.56 24.86 22.22
CA TYR A 198 -1.35 25.20 21.02
C TYR A 198 -2.66 24.39 20.95
N PRO A 199 -3.59 24.61 21.90
CA PRO A 199 -4.83 23.85 22.00
C PRO A 199 -5.82 24.09 20.84
N ALA A 200 -5.83 25.26 20.21
CA ALA A 200 -6.70 25.50 19.06
C ALA A 200 -6.22 24.75 17.82
N ILE A 201 -4.90 24.71 17.57
CA ILE A 201 -4.28 23.86 16.54
C ILE A 201 -4.60 22.40 16.84
N GLN A 202 -4.47 21.97 18.10
CA GLN A 202 -4.81 20.60 18.53
C GLN A 202 -6.27 20.26 18.20
N HIS A 203 -7.20 21.14 18.54
CA HIS A 203 -8.64 20.91 18.36
C HIS A 203 -9.03 20.86 16.88
N ASP A 204 -8.60 21.85 16.09
CA ASP A 204 -8.80 21.87 14.64
C ASP A 204 -8.20 20.63 13.97
N ALA A 205 -7.06 20.17 14.48
CA ALA A 205 -6.45 18.97 13.97
C ALA A 205 -7.22 17.72 14.40
N LEU A 206 -7.70 17.58 15.63
CA LEU A 206 -8.54 16.44 16.07
C LEU A 206 -9.85 16.29 15.27
N GLU A 207 -10.38 17.38 14.72
CA GLU A 207 -11.51 17.34 13.77
C GLU A 207 -11.11 16.74 12.41
N GLN A 208 -9.81 16.66 12.12
CA GLN A 208 -9.25 16.13 10.88
C GLN A 208 -8.96 14.62 11.01
N PRO A 209 -9.35 13.80 10.03
CA PRO A 209 -8.96 12.39 9.98
C PRO A 209 -7.44 12.19 10.05
N ALA A 210 -6.66 13.12 9.50
CA ALA A 210 -5.20 13.06 9.48
C ALA A 210 -4.52 13.18 10.85
N TYR A 211 -5.17 13.77 11.86
CA TYR A 211 -4.56 14.03 13.17
C TYR A 211 -4.74 12.88 14.16
N PHE A 212 -5.90 12.22 14.16
CA PHE A 212 -6.12 10.91 14.81
C PHE A 212 -5.02 9.90 14.41
N CYS A 213 -4.36 10.12 13.28
CA CYS A 213 -3.34 9.26 12.70
C CYS A 213 -1.90 9.55 13.14
N MET A 214 -1.66 10.63 13.88
CA MET A 214 -0.36 10.85 14.53
C MET A 214 -0.31 10.13 15.88
N GLU A 215 -1.45 10.03 16.58
CA GLU A 215 -1.55 9.31 17.86
C GLU A 215 -1.71 7.79 17.72
N GLN A 216 -2.29 7.28 16.63
CA GLN A 216 -2.51 5.84 16.44
C GLN A 216 -1.33 5.15 15.74
N LYS A 217 -0.48 4.48 16.53
CA LYS A 217 0.64 3.63 16.06
C LYS A 217 0.25 2.35 15.31
N ASN A 218 -1.03 2.04 15.13
CA ASN A 218 -1.47 0.76 14.56
C ASN A 218 -2.55 0.95 13.49
N PHE A 219 -2.14 1.27 12.27
CA PHE A 219 -2.99 1.16 11.09
C PHE A 219 -2.85 -0.24 10.49
N VAL A 220 -3.33 -1.24 11.21
CA VAL A 220 -3.65 -2.54 10.61
C VAL A 220 -5.15 -2.49 10.32
N ILE A 221 -5.58 -3.23 9.29
CA ILE A 221 -6.98 -3.58 8.99
C ILE A 221 -7.71 -2.63 8.02
N ARG A 222 -7.51 -2.87 6.72
CA ARG A 222 -8.61 -2.86 5.72
C ARG A 222 -8.45 -3.93 4.62
N PHE A 223 -7.47 -4.83 4.73
CA PHE A 223 -7.26 -5.92 3.76
C PHE A 223 -8.13 -7.18 4.03
N GLU A 224 -8.98 -7.19 5.05
CA GLU A 224 -9.80 -8.36 5.42
C GLU A 224 -10.94 -8.69 4.45
N ILE A 225 -11.35 -7.77 3.55
CA ILE A 225 -12.55 -7.95 2.71
C ILE A 225 -12.26 -8.71 1.40
N LEU A 226 -10.97 -8.94 1.09
CA LEU A 226 -10.49 -9.55 -0.15
C LEU A 226 -10.65 -11.07 -0.29
N ALA A 227 -11.23 -11.74 0.70
CA ALA A 227 -11.27 -13.21 0.80
C ALA A 227 -12.69 -13.78 0.98
N LYS A 228 -13.68 -13.18 0.31
CA LYS A 228 -14.95 -13.86 0.02
C LYS A 228 -15.06 -14.15 -1.47
#